data_AF-A0A133VMZ4-F1
#
_entry.id   AF-A0A133VMZ4-F1
#
_cell.length_a   1.000
_cell.length_b   1.000
_cell.length_c   1.000
_cell.angle_alpha   90.00
_cell.angle_beta   90.00
_cell.angle_gamma   90.00
#
_symmetry.space_group_name_H-M   'P 1'
#
loop_
_entity.id
_entity.type
_entity.pdbx_description
1 polymer ?
#
loop_
_entity_poly.entity_id
_entity_poly.type
_entity_poly.pdbx_seq_one_letter_code
_entity_poly.pdbx_strand_id
1 'polypeptide(L)'
;MIERWGGTMLMNEADFYNSDTTAEMVKILNEGFERSGAVIKAHMERQPEVVATIPFGPKILGTRKRWKDQALESRCITEVMHETEREDILPVLTYKFRERQQKLRNKLLMFRFKNYHKIDEGKIEDLWPEFREMKLDRRLIQATIGFSVLFWQDEEMFKRFKKFLKKQQKELKEERAASFDGGIVKAIYELRDIPHTTPGDIADHMEEEQNYKEVSHQKIGKHLKRLGLKTKAKKIGGKTERAIPNDKKQIQRVFKRYIPDYEIGQEELQ
;
A
#
# COMPACT_ATOMS: atom_id res chain seq x y z
N MET A 1 6.61 6.83 -29.47
CA MET A 1 5.84 6.00 -28.50
C MET A 1 6.75 5.47 -27.39
N ILE A 2 7.89 4.84 -27.68
CA ILE A 2 8.83 4.32 -26.65
C ILE A 2 9.35 5.42 -25.70
N GLU A 3 9.75 6.58 -26.24
CA GLU A 3 10.23 7.73 -25.43
C GLU A 3 9.16 8.34 -24.52
N ARG A 4 7.86 8.19 -24.85
CA ARG A 4 6.75 8.78 -24.09
C ARG A 4 6.38 7.97 -22.84
N TRP A 5 6.67 6.67 -22.83
CA TRP A 5 6.18 5.74 -21.80
C TRP A 5 7.30 5.09 -20.97
N GLY A 6 8.57 5.29 -21.36
CA GLY A 6 9.72 4.69 -20.68
C GLY A 6 9.79 3.17 -20.85
N GLY A 7 10.93 2.59 -20.49
CA GLY A 7 11.07 1.14 -20.36
C GLY A 7 10.35 0.63 -19.11
N THR A 8 10.10 -0.68 -19.06
CA THR A 8 9.69 -1.34 -17.81
C THR A 8 10.92 -1.72 -17.01
N MET A 9 11.06 -1.21 -15.79
CA MET A 9 12.14 -1.60 -14.91
C MET A 9 11.80 -2.95 -14.27
N LEU A 10 12.73 -3.91 -14.35
CA LEU A 10 12.64 -5.19 -13.65
C LEU A 10 13.70 -5.20 -12.55
N MET A 11 13.27 -5.39 -11.31
CA MET A 11 14.16 -5.56 -10.16
C MET A 11 13.87 -6.92 -9.54
N ASN A 12 14.83 -7.82 -9.62
CA ASN A 12 14.76 -9.09 -8.90
C ASN A 12 15.42 -8.92 -7.52
N GLU A 13 14.94 -9.66 -6.52
CA GLU A 13 15.42 -9.58 -5.13
C GLU A 13 15.42 -8.14 -4.57
N ALA A 14 14.34 -7.39 -4.80
CA ALA A 14 14.19 -6.01 -4.33
C ALA A 14 13.92 -5.90 -2.82
N ASP A 15 14.37 -6.87 -2.02
CA ASP A 15 14.31 -6.85 -0.55
C ASP A 15 15.53 -6.11 0.01
N PHE A 16 15.47 -4.78 0.08
CA PHE A 16 16.53 -4.00 0.69
C PHE A 16 16.46 -4.10 2.23
N TYR A 17 17.41 -4.84 2.82
CA TYR A 17 17.49 -4.98 4.27
C TYR A 17 18.28 -3.80 4.89
N ASN A 18 17.59 -2.98 5.69
CA ASN A 18 18.15 -2.05 6.68
C ASN A 18 19.48 -1.38 6.30
N SER A 19 19.53 -0.79 5.12
CA SER A 19 20.66 0.00 4.63
C SER A 19 20.23 1.42 4.31
N ASP A 20 21.16 2.38 4.31
CA ASP A 20 20.88 3.75 3.85
C ASP A 20 20.33 3.75 2.40
N THR A 21 20.75 2.78 1.58
CA THR A 21 20.25 2.56 0.22
C THR A 21 18.77 2.17 0.16
N THR A 22 18.19 1.63 1.24
CA THR A 22 16.76 1.27 1.29
C THR A 22 15.88 2.52 1.19
N ALA A 23 16.25 3.59 1.91
CA ALA A 23 15.49 4.84 1.90
C ALA A 23 15.55 5.52 0.52
N GLU A 24 16.71 5.48 -0.13
CA GLU A 24 16.89 6.00 -1.48
C GLU A 24 16.07 5.23 -2.52
N MET A 25 16.07 3.89 -2.44
CA MET A 25 15.27 3.06 -3.35
C MET A 25 13.78 3.28 -3.15
N VAL A 26 13.30 3.33 -1.90
CA VAL A 26 11.90 3.65 -1.59
C VAL A 26 11.52 5.03 -2.14
N LYS A 27 12.44 6.02 -2.07
CA LYS A 27 12.24 7.33 -2.69
C LYS A 27 12.11 7.21 -4.22
N ILE A 28 13.03 6.51 -4.89
CA ILE A 28 12.99 6.30 -6.34
C ILE A 28 11.68 5.63 -6.77
N LEU A 29 11.24 4.61 -6.06
CA LEU A 29 10.01 3.88 -6.37
C LEU A 29 8.76 4.73 -6.16
N ASN A 30 8.70 5.51 -5.07
CA ASN A 30 7.59 6.42 -4.81
C ASN A 30 7.54 7.57 -5.83
N GLU A 31 8.67 8.20 -6.13
CA GLU A 31 8.76 9.27 -7.15
C GLU A 31 8.43 8.73 -8.54
N GLY A 32 8.80 7.47 -8.81
CA GLY A 32 8.56 6.81 -10.09
C GLY A 32 7.11 6.40 -10.34
N PHE A 33 6.20 6.73 -9.42
CA PHE A 33 4.76 6.51 -9.57
C PHE A 33 4.08 7.63 -10.38
N GLU A 34 4.56 8.87 -10.25
CA GLU A 34 4.01 10.04 -10.95
C GLU A 34 5.05 10.62 -11.92
N ARG A 35 4.59 11.26 -13.00
CA ARG A 35 5.48 11.80 -14.03
C ARG A 35 6.18 13.11 -13.60
N SER A 36 5.64 13.80 -12.60
CA SER A 36 6.17 15.06 -12.06
C SER A 36 7.36 14.88 -11.11
N GLY A 37 7.61 13.64 -10.65
CA GLY A 37 8.70 13.33 -9.72
C GLY A 37 10.07 13.31 -10.39
N ALA A 38 11.09 13.79 -9.69
CA ALA A 38 12.49 13.70 -10.11
C ALA A 38 13.36 13.26 -8.95
N VAL A 39 14.29 12.35 -9.22
CA VAL A 39 15.33 11.94 -8.28
C VAL A 39 16.61 12.63 -8.68
N ILE A 40 17.09 13.49 -7.80
CA ILE A 40 18.34 14.23 -7.97
C ILE A 40 19.47 13.42 -7.33
N LYS A 41 20.49 13.12 -8.11
CA LYS A 41 21.74 12.51 -7.66
C LYS A 41 22.87 13.52 -7.81
N ALA A 42 23.66 13.69 -6.77
CA ALA A 42 24.88 14.49 -6.81
C ALA A 42 26.08 13.54 -6.84
N HIS A 43 26.88 13.63 -7.90
CA HIS A 43 28.14 12.91 -8.02
C HIS A 43 29.26 13.83 -7.53
N MET A 44 29.83 13.52 -6.37
CA MET A 44 30.98 14.25 -5.81
C MET A 44 32.31 13.64 -6.31
N GLU A 45 32.46 13.51 -7.63
CA GLU A 45 33.77 13.17 -8.22
C GLU A 45 34.57 14.46 -8.52
N ARG A 46 35.68 14.34 -9.28
CA ARG A 46 36.58 15.47 -9.65
C ARG A 46 35.85 16.68 -10.27
N GLN A 47 34.66 16.47 -10.83
CA GLN A 47 33.73 17.53 -11.23
C GLN A 47 32.36 17.24 -10.62
N PRO A 48 31.82 18.12 -9.76
CA PRO A 48 30.50 17.94 -9.18
C PRO A 48 29.44 17.97 -10.28
N GLU A 49 28.75 16.86 -10.49
CA GLU A 49 27.63 16.76 -11.43
C GLU A 49 26.33 16.48 -10.67
N VAL A 50 25.28 17.24 -11.00
CA VAL A 50 23.94 17.02 -10.48
C VAL A 50 23.07 16.49 -11.61
N VAL A 51 22.68 15.22 -11.50
CA VAL A 51 21.85 14.53 -12.48
C VAL A 51 20.44 14.38 -11.92
N ALA A 52 19.46 14.99 -12.59
CA ALA A 52 18.05 14.77 -12.30
C ALA A 52 17.52 13.66 -13.23
N THR A 53 17.03 12.56 -12.65
CA THR A 53 16.42 11.45 -13.40
C THR A 53 14.93 11.38 -13.10
N ILE A 54 14.10 11.14 -14.11
CA ILE A 54 12.66 10.89 -13.95
C ILE A 54 12.45 9.38 -13.91
N PRO A 55 12.21 8.77 -12.73
CA PRO A 55 12.05 7.32 -12.62
C PRO A 55 10.65 6.83 -13.05
N PHE A 56 9.82 7.66 -13.65
CA PHE A 56 8.44 7.34 -14.01
C PHE A 56 8.36 6.17 -15.01
N GLY A 57 7.46 5.22 -14.72
CA GLY A 57 7.18 4.09 -15.61
C GLY A 57 6.76 2.83 -14.86
N PRO A 58 6.24 1.82 -15.56
CA PRO A 58 5.87 0.55 -14.96
C PRO A 58 7.11 -0.16 -14.40
N LYS A 59 6.95 -0.79 -13.24
CA LYS A 59 8.02 -1.49 -12.52
C LYS A 59 7.53 -2.87 -12.10
N ILE A 60 8.38 -3.88 -12.28
CA ILE A 60 8.15 -5.24 -11.78
C ILE A 60 9.20 -5.48 -10.71
N LEU A 61 8.73 -5.72 -9.50
CA LEU A 61 9.56 -5.91 -8.31
C LEU A 61 9.36 -7.35 -7.82
N GLY A 62 10.41 -8.15 -7.83
CA GLY A 62 10.44 -9.46 -7.19
C GLY A 62 10.96 -9.33 -5.78
N THR A 63 10.16 -9.67 -4.78
CA THR A 63 10.52 -9.62 -3.36
C THR A 63 10.18 -10.93 -2.67
N ARG A 64 10.94 -11.27 -1.62
CA ARG A 64 10.72 -12.43 -0.73
C ARG A 64 9.64 -12.13 0.29
N LYS A 65 9.52 -10.86 0.70
CA LYS A 65 8.48 -10.38 1.63
C LYS A 65 7.82 -9.13 1.06
N ARG A 66 6.64 -8.78 1.60
CA ARG A 66 6.02 -7.48 1.34
C ARG A 66 6.87 -6.34 1.87
N TRP A 67 6.71 -5.15 1.30
CA TRP A 67 7.46 -3.98 1.73
C TRP A 67 7.00 -3.53 3.13
N LYS A 68 7.97 -3.23 4.00
CA LYS A 68 7.67 -2.63 5.31
C LYS A 68 7.05 -1.24 5.17
N ASP A 69 7.39 -0.52 4.10
CA ASP A 69 6.79 0.78 3.80
C ASP A 69 5.39 0.58 3.21
N GLN A 70 4.37 0.79 4.05
CA GLN A 70 2.98 0.68 3.64
C GLN A 70 2.59 1.66 2.53
N ALA A 71 3.30 2.78 2.35
CA ALA A 71 3.00 3.74 1.31
C ALA A 71 3.44 3.26 -0.08
N LEU A 72 4.58 2.57 -0.15
CA LEU A 72 5.02 1.86 -1.33
C LEU A 72 4.11 0.65 -1.61
N GLU A 73 3.89 -0.23 -0.63
CA GLU A 73 3.10 -1.46 -0.80
C GLU A 73 1.67 -1.16 -1.29
N SER A 74 1.03 -0.11 -0.76
CA SER A 74 -0.33 0.27 -1.19
C SER A 74 -0.44 0.83 -2.61
N ARG A 75 0.69 1.08 -3.29
CA ARG A 75 0.76 1.44 -4.72
C ARG A 75 1.16 0.27 -5.61
N CYS A 76 1.43 -0.90 -5.01
CA CYS A 76 1.77 -2.11 -5.74
C CYS A 76 0.52 -2.95 -6.03
N ILE A 77 0.54 -3.60 -7.18
CA ILE A 77 -0.31 -4.76 -7.43
C ILE A 77 0.51 -5.98 -7.05
N THR A 78 0.39 -6.39 -5.79
CA THR A 78 1.18 -7.50 -5.23
C THR A 78 0.45 -8.82 -5.48
N GLU A 79 1.14 -9.76 -6.10
CA GLU A 79 0.72 -11.16 -6.24
C GLU A 79 1.69 -12.04 -5.46
N VAL A 80 1.17 -12.89 -4.57
CA VAL A 80 1.99 -13.82 -3.79
C VAL A 80 2.22 -15.05 -4.65
N MET A 81 3.49 -15.31 -5.00
CA MET A 81 3.84 -16.50 -5.77
C MET A 81 3.82 -17.73 -4.86
N HIS A 82 3.18 -18.80 -5.35
CA HIS A 82 3.16 -20.11 -4.71
C HIS A 82 3.97 -21.10 -5.52
N GLU A 83 4.51 -22.12 -4.85
CA GLU A 83 5.14 -23.25 -5.52
C GLU A 83 4.13 -23.91 -6.47
N THR A 84 4.59 -24.28 -7.65
CA THR A 84 3.72 -24.92 -8.64
C THR A 84 3.71 -26.42 -8.43
N GLU A 85 2.53 -27.00 -8.33
CA GLU A 85 2.34 -28.46 -8.32
C GLU A 85 2.40 -29.08 -9.72
N ARG A 86 2.61 -28.24 -10.75
CA ARG A 86 2.61 -28.67 -12.15
C ARG A 86 3.97 -29.27 -12.53
N GLU A 87 3.96 -30.58 -12.78
CA GLU A 87 5.13 -31.32 -13.26
C GLU A 87 5.46 -31.07 -14.74
N ASP A 88 4.53 -30.51 -15.52
CA ASP A 88 4.73 -30.24 -16.96
C ASP A 88 5.59 -28.99 -17.24
N ILE A 89 5.94 -28.24 -16.20
CA ILE A 89 6.77 -27.03 -16.31
C ILE A 89 8.24 -27.43 -16.16
N LEU A 90 8.97 -27.34 -17.27
CA LEU A 90 10.41 -27.61 -17.26
C LEU A 90 11.14 -26.59 -16.37
N PRO A 91 12.12 -27.02 -15.55
CA PRO A 91 12.93 -26.11 -14.73
C PRO A 91 13.73 -25.09 -15.55
N VAL A 92 14.04 -25.43 -16.81
CA VAL A 92 14.79 -24.56 -17.73
C VAL A 92 13.90 -24.12 -18.88
N LEU A 93 13.88 -22.82 -19.12
CA LEU A 93 13.10 -22.21 -20.21
C LEU A 93 13.71 -22.56 -21.58
N THR A 94 13.00 -23.36 -22.36
CA THR A 94 13.44 -23.82 -23.69
C THR A 94 13.11 -22.82 -24.81
N TYR A 95 13.58 -23.09 -26.03
CA TYR A 95 13.25 -22.26 -27.20
C TYR A 95 11.73 -22.16 -27.47
N LYS A 96 10.97 -23.23 -27.20
CA LYS A 96 9.50 -23.26 -27.34
C LYS A 96 8.83 -22.23 -26.43
N PHE A 97 9.38 -22.03 -25.22
CA PHE A 97 8.91 -20.98 -24.33
C PHE A 97 9.12 -19.59 -24.94
N ARG A 98 10.32 -19.31 -25.46
CA ARG A 98 10.63 -18.02 -26.10
C ARG A 98 9.76 -17.74 -27.33
N GLU A 99 9.47 -18.76 -28.12
CA GLU A 99 8.57 -18.66 -29.28
C GLU A 99 7.14 -18.29 -28.84
N ARG A 100 6.59 -18.98 -27.84
CA ARG A 100 5.27 -18.66 -27.25
C ARG A 100 5.25 -17.26 -26.63
N GLN A 101 6.31 -16.88 -25.92
CA GLN A 101 6.48 -15.55 -25.35
C GLN A 101 6.43 -14.47 -26.45
N GLN A 102 7.13 -14.66 -27.58
CA GLN A 102 7.10 -13.71 -28.68
C GLN A 102 5.70 -13.59 -29.29
N LYS A 103 5.01 -14.72 -29.50
CA LYS A 103 3.60 -14.72 -29.98
C LYS A 103 2.69 -13.93 -29.04
N LEU A 104 2.84 -14.12 -27.72
CA LEU A 104 2.07 -13.36 -26.72
C LEU A 104 2.40 -11.86 -26.76
N ARG A 105 3.68 -11.49 -26.84
CA ARG A 105 4.11 -10.10 -26.97
C ARG A 105 3.51 -9.42 -28.21
N ASN A 106 3.49 -10.11 -29.34
CA ASN A 106 2.89 -9.60 -30.57
C ASN A 106 1.37 -9.39 -30.42
N LYS A 107 0.66 -10.32 -29.75
CA LYS A 107 -0.76 -10.16 -29.44
C LYS A 107 -1.03 -8.96 -28.52
N LEU A 108 -0.22 -8.78 -27.48
CA LEU A 108 -0.33 -7.64 -26.57
C LEU A 108 -0.01 -6.32 -27.27
N LEU A 109 0.97 -6.29 -28.18
CA LEU A 109 1.27 -5.12 -28.99
C LEU A 109 0.11 -4.76 -29.92
N MET A 110 -0.47 -5.74 -30.60
CA MET A 110 -1.67 -5.57 -31.42
C MET A 110 -2.84 -5.04 -30.60
N PHE A 111 -3.06 -5.60 -29.40
CA PHE A 111 -4.07 -5.11 -28.47
C PHE A 111 -3.84 -3.63 -28.10
N ARG A 112 -2.59 -3.21 -27.85
CA ARG A 112 -2.29 -1.80 -27.58
C ARG A 112 -2.68 -0.90 -28.74
N PHE A 113 -2.30 -1.24 -29.98
CA PHE A 113 -2.67 -0.41 -31.14
C PHE A 113 -4.18 -0.33 -31.35
N LYS A 114 -4.91 -1.44 -31.17
CA LYS A 114 -6.37 -1.48 -31.32
C LYS A 114 -7.13 -0.68 -30.25
N ASN A 115 -6.55 -0.51 -29.07
CA ASN A 115 -7.22 0.15 -27.95
C ASN A 115 -6.62 1.51 -27.57
N TYR A 116 -5.49 1.92 -28.18
CA TYR A 116 -4.82 3.18 -27.87
C TYR A 116 -5.77 4.39 -27.98
N HIS A 117 -6.60 4.42 -29.01
CA HIS A 117 -7.56 5.51 -29.26
C HIS A 117 -8.80 5.48 -28.36
N LYS A 118 -8.99 4.41 -27.58
CA LYS A 118 -10.15 4.26 -26.67
C LYS A 118 -9.86 4.78 -25.26
N ILE A 119 -8.61 5.11 -24.97
CA ILE A 119 -8.19 5.65 -23.68
C ILE A 119 -8.66 7.11 -23.61
N ASP A 120 -9.59 7.37 -22.71
CA ASP A 120 -10.15 8.70 -22.46
C ASP A 120 -9.98 9.05 -20.97
N GLU A 121 -9.08 10.00 -20.70
CA GLU A 121 -8.79 10.44 -19.32
C GLU A 121 -10.00 11.11 -18.65
N GLY A 122 -10.93 11.68 -19.43
CA GLY A 122 -12.16 12.28 -18.91
C GLY A 122 -13.06 11.27 -18.19
N LYS A 123 -12.93 9.97 -18.52
CA LYS A 123 -13.68 8.89 -17.87
C LYS A 123 -13.31 8.68 -16.40
N ILE A 124 -12.17 9.20 -15.95
CA ILE A 124 -11.76 9.08 -14.55
C ILE A 124 -12.79 9.74 -13.62
N GLU A 125 -13.36 10.88 -14.03
CA GLU A 125 -14.38 11.59 -13.24
C GLU A 125 -15.69 10.79 -13.19
N ASP A 126 -16.12 10.23 -14.32
CA ASP A 126 -17.32 9.40 -14.44
C ASP A 126 -17.26 8.15 -13.53
N LEU A 127 -16.06 7.56 -13.38
CA LEU A 127 -15.84 6.35 -12.58
C LEU A 127 -15.70 6.62 -11.07
N TRP A 128 -15.47 7.89 -10.69
CA TRP A 128 -15.17 8.25 -9.31
C TRP A 128 -16.30 7.94 -8.29
N PRO A 129 -17.59 8.17 -8.60
CA PRO A 129 -18.68 7.80 -7.70
C PRO A 129 -18.68 6.30 -7.37
N GLU A 130 -18.44 5.44 -8.36
CA GLU A 130 -18.41 3.99 -8.17
C GLU A 130 -17.23 3.56 -7.28
N PHE A 131 -16.03 4.11 -7.50
CA PHE A 131 -14.88 3.81 -6.63
C PHE A 131 -15.07 4.29 -5.19
N ARG A 132 -15.79 5.41 -4.98
CA ARG A 132 -16.17 5.88 -3.65
C ARG A 132 -17.13 4.92 -2.96
N GLU A 133 -18.15 4.44 -3.68
CA GLU A 133 -19.12 3.46 -3.15
C GLU A 133 -18.41 2.16 -2.74
N MET A 134 -17.44 1.70 -3.54
CA MET A 134 -16.61 0.54 -3.22
C MET A 134 -15.68 0.75 -2.01
N LYS A 135 -15.57 1.98 -1.47
CA LYS A 135 -14.69 2.34 -0.33
C LYS A 135 -13.24 1.88 -0.53
N LEU A 136 -12.73 2.00 -1.76
CA LEU A 136 -11.36 1.60 -2.10
C LEU A 136 -10.33 2.56 -1.50
N ASP A 137 -9.14 2.04 -1.19
CA ASP A 137 -8.01 2.88 -0.80
C ASP A 137 -7.59 3.81 -1.96
N ARG A 138 -7.30 5.08 -1.66
CA ARG A 138 -6.93 6.06 -2.68
C ARG A 138 -5.70 5.64 -3.47
N ARG A 139 -4.71 5.00 -2.83
CA ARG A 139 -3.46 4.58 -3.50
C ARG A 139 -3.70 3.37 -4.40
N LEU A 140 -4.60 2.48 -3.99
CA LEU A 140 -5.05 1.38 -4.85
C LEU A 140 -5.74 1.94 -6.10
N ILE A 141 -6.65 2.91 -5.96
CA ILE A 141 -7.28 3.58 -7.11
C ILE A 141 -6.22 4.21 -8.01
N GLN A 142 -5.30 4.99 -7.44
CA GLN A 142 -4.23 5.62 -8.21
C GLN A 142 -3.40 4.58 -8.99
N ALA A 143 -3.03 3.46 -8.38
CA ALA A 143 -2.20 2.43 -9.03
C ALA A 143 -2.94 1.69 -10.15
N THR A 144 -4.26 1.69 -10.10
CA THR A 144 -5.12 0.86 -10.97
C THR A 144 -5.92 1.68 -11.98
N ILE A 145 -5.91 3.01 -11.89
CA ILE A 145 -6.79 3.87 -12.68
C ILE A 145 -6.60 3.70 -14.20
N GLY A 146 -5.36 3.47 -14.64
CA GLY A 146 -5.07 3.22 -16.05
C GLY A 146 -5.77 1.97 -16.61
N PHE A 147 -5.96 0.94 -15.78
CA PHE A 147 -6.73 -0.25 -16.16
C PHE A 147 -8.23 0.04 -16.15
N SER A 148 -8.71 0.83 -15.20
CA SER A 148 -10.12 1.25 -15.18
C SER A 148 -10.52 1.99 -16.45
N VAL A 149 -9.69 2.95 -16.88
CA VAL A 149 -9.87 3.69 -18.16
C VAL A 149 -9.65 2.79 -19.37
N LEU A 150 -8.94 1.67 -19.25
CA LEU A 150 -8.83 0.71 -20.36
C LEU A 150 -10.08 -0.16 -20.49
N PHE A 151 -10.70 -0.54 -19.37
CA PHE A 151 -11.78 -1.52 -19.33
C PHE A 151 -13.18 -0.91 -19.30
N TRP A 152 -13.33 0.42 -19.18
CA TRP A 152 -14.65 1.05 -18.99
C TRP A 152 -15.70 0.73 -20.07
N GLN A 153 -15.29 0.43 -21.31
CA GLN A 153 -16.20 0.05 -22.41
C GLN A 153 -16.50 -1.45 -22.46
N ASP A 154 -15.74 -2.28 -21.73
CA ASP A 154 -15.90 -3.73 -21.67
C ASP A 154 -16.50 -4.08 -20.30
N GLU A 155 -17.83 -4.14 -20.23
CA GLU A 155 -18.54 -4.34 -18.97
C GLU A 155 -18.15 -5.66 -18.27
N GLU A 156 -17.88 -6.72 -19.03
CA GLU A 156 -17.50 -8.01 -18.46
C GLU A 156 -16.11 -7.93 -17.84
N MET A 157 -15.14 -7.38 -18.58
CA MET A 157 -13.79 -7.18 -18.07
C MET A 157 -13.78 -6.21 -16.90
N PHE A 158 -14.54 -5.11 -16.97
CA PHE A 158 -14.64 -4.16 -15.88
C PHE A 158 -15.27 -4.78 -14.63
N LYS A 159 -16.28 -5.64 -14.78
CA LYS A 159 -16.85 -6.41 -13.66
C LYS A 159 -15.81 -7.34 -13.02
N ARG A 160 -15.02 -8.05 -13.83
CA ARG A 160 -13.91 -8.89 -13.33
C ARG A 160 -12.85 -8.04 -12.62
N PHE A 161 -12.53 -6.88 -13.17
CA PHE A 161 -11.57 -5.95 -12.59
C PHE A 161 -12.05 -5.37 -11.24
N LYS A 162 -13.33 -5.01 -11.12
CA LYS A 162 -13.92 -4.58 -9.85
C LYS A 162 -13.86 -5.67 -8.77
N LYS A 163 -14.07 -6.94 -9.13
CA LYS A 163 -13.87 -8.07 -8.20
C LYS A 163 -12.42 -8.17 -7.74
N PHE A 164 -11.49 -8.01 -8.67
CA PHE A 164 -10.06 -7.96 -8.36
C PHE A 164 -9.72 -6.82 -7.40
N LEU A 165 -10.19 -5.59 -7.64
CA LEU A 165 -9.97 -4.44 -6.75
C LEU A 165 -10.52 -4.68 -5.34
N LYS A 166 -11.71 -5.29 -5.22
CA LYS A 166 -12.28 -5.66 -3.91
C LYS A 166 -11.41 -6.67 -3.17
N LYS A 167 -10.86 -7.67 -3.88
CA LYS A 167 -9.91 -8.64 -3.31
C LYS A 167 -8.64 -7.94 -2.80
N GLN A 168 -7.99 -7.12 -3.64
CA GLN A 168 -6.80 -6.37 -3.23
C GLN A 168 -7.07 -5.44 -2.04
N GLN A 169 -8.23 -4.76 -2.02
CA GLN A 169 -8.62 -3.90 -0.90
C GLN A 169 -8.78 -4.69 0.39
N LYS A 170 -9.35 -5.90 0.33
CA LYS A 170 -9.51 -6.78 1.49
C LYS A 170 -8.14 -7.20 2.03
N GLU A 171 -7.24 -7.67 1.17
CA GLU A 171 -5.88 -8.05 1.56
C GLU A 171 -5.11 -6.88 2.19
N LEU A 172 -5.20 -5.68 1.61
CA LEU A 172 -4.57 -4.47 2.18
C LEU A 172 -5.12 -4.11 3.56
N LYS A 173 -6.41 -4.34 3.83
CA LYS A 173 -7.00 -4.11 5.15
C LYS A 173 -6.55 -5.16 6.16
N GLU A 174 -6.55 -6.43 5.78
CA GLU A 174 -6.09 -7.53 6.62
C GLU A 174 -4.63 -7.35 7.01
N GLU A 175 -3.78 -6.96 6.06
CA GLU A 175 -2.37 -6.68 6.32
C GLU A 175 -2.17 -5.50 7.28
N ARG A 176 -2.95 -4.42 7.13
CA ARG A 176 -2.91 -3.30 8.08
C ARG A 176 -3.34 -3.74 9.47
N ALA A 177 -4.42 -4.52 9.57
CA ALA A 177 -4.92 -5.04 10.84
C ALA A 177 -3.89 -5.96 11.52
N ALA A 178 -3.18 -6.79 10.75
CA ALA A 178 -2.14 -7.70 11.23
C ALA A 178 -0.81 -7.00 11.56
N SER A 179 -0.62 -5.74 11.18
CA SER A 179 0.59 -4.98 11.49
C SER A 179 0.66 -4.62 12.98
N PHE A 180 1.87 -4.28 13.47
CA PHE A 180 2.04 -3.81 14.86
C PHE A 180 1.16 -2.57 15.16
N ASP A 181 1.02 -1.65 14.19
CA ASP A 181 0.10 -0.52 14.30
C ASP A 181 -1.36 -0.99 14.37
N GLY A 182 -1.72 -2.05 13.64
CA GLY A 182 -3.04 -2.68 13.70
C GLY A 182 -3.34 -3.27 15.07
N GLY A 183 -2.37 -3.96 15.69
CA GLY A 183 -2.49 -4.47 17.05
C GLY A 183 -2.73 -3.38 18.09
N ILE A 184 -2.00 -2.27 17.99
CA ILE A 184 -2.23 -1.06 18.81
C ILE A 184 -3.64 -0.54 18.65
N VAL A 185 -4.10 -0.40 17.40
CA VAL A 185 -5.44 0.15 17.12
C VAL A 185 -6.53 -0.82 17.61
N LYS A 186 -6.32 -2.12 17.48
CA LYS A 186 -7.21 -3.15 18.03
C LYS A 186 -7.30 -3.03 19.55
N ALA A 187 -6.18 -2.88 20.26
CA ALA A 187 -6.17 -2.69 21.71
C ALA A 187 -6.92 -1.40 22.11
N ILE A 188 -6.71 -0.29 21.40
CA ILE A 188 -7.46 0.96 21.64
C ILE A 188 -8.96 0.76 21.40
N TYR A 189 -9.33 -0.01 20.38
CA TYR A 189 -10.73 -0.32 20.07
C TYR A 189 -11.38 -1.19 21.17
N GLU A 190 -10.66 -2.17 21.70
CA GLU A 190 -11.16 -3.04 22.79
C GLU A 190 -11.23 -2.30 24.12
N LEU A 191 -10.29 -1.39 24.39
CA LEU A 191 -10.24 -0.55 25.61
C LEU A 191 -11.09 0.72 25.50
N ARG A 192 -11.88 0.91 24.43
CA ARG A 192 -12.59 2.18 24.13
C ARG A 192 -13.56 2.64 25.22
N ASP A 193 -14.09 1.69 25.99
CA ASP A 193 -15.04 1.95 27.07
C ASP A 193 -14.31 2.34 28.38
N ILE A 194 -12.99 2.17 28.43
CA ILE A 194 -12.15 2.53 29.57
C ILE A 194 -11.72 4.00 29.44
N PRO A 195 -12.05 4.87 30.41
CA PRO A 195 -11.64 6.25 30.35
C PRO A 195 -10.12 6.39 30.54
N HIS A 196 -9.49 7.15 29.64
CA HIS A 196 -8.09 7.59 29.74
C HIS A 196 -7.04 6.50 29.54
N THR A 197 -7.27 5.63 28.55
CA THR A 197 -6.31 4.63 28.08
C THR A 197 -4.90 5.22 27.88
N THR A 198 -3.93 4.63 28.57
CA THR A 198 -2.52 5.00 28.53
C THR A 198 -1.74 4.10 27.57
N PRO A 199 -0.53 4.50 27.14
CA PRO A 199 0.38 3.61 26.44
C PRO A 199 0.77 2.34 27.22
N GLY A 200 0.63 2.36 28.56
CA GLY A 200 0.83 1.19 29.41
C GLY A 200 -0.30 0.21 29.25
N ASP A 201 -1.53 0.66 29.46
CA ASP A 201 -2.74 -0.17 29.30
C ASP A 201 -2.80 -0.85 27.92
N ILE A 202 -2.36 -0.14 26.87
CA ILE A 202 -2.30 -0.69 25.51
C ILE A 202 -1.22 -1.78 25.39
N ALA A 203 -0.05 -1.57 25.99
CA ALA A 203 1.02 -2.55 25.96
C ALA A 203 0.61 -3.82 26.71
N ASP A 204 0.08 -3.66 27.93
CA ASP A 204 -0.40 -4.75 28.76
C ASP A 204 -1.48 -5.56 28.03
N HIS A 205 -2.49 -4.87 27.46
CA HIS A 205 -3.54 -5.51 26.66
C HIS A 205 -3.02 -6.23 25.42
N MET A 206 -1.99 -5.69 24.74
CA MET A 206 -1.37 -6.36 23.60
C MET A 206 -0.59 -7.63 24.01
N GLU A 207 0.01 -7.65 25.19
CA GLU A 207 0.70 -8.83 25.71
C GLU A 207 -0.30 -9.92 26.14
N GLU A 208 -1.34 -9.52 26.88
CA GLU A 208 -2.34 -10.43 27.46
C GLU A 208 -3.29 -11.01 26.38
N GLU A 209 -3.89 -10.15 25.55
CA GLU A 209 -5.00 -10.54 24.66
C GLU A 209 -4.56 -10.76 23.20
N GLN A 210 -3.38 -10.28 22.82
CA GLN A 210 -2.87 -10.37 21.45
C GLN A 210 -1.54 -11.15 21.34
N ASN A 211 -1.06 -11.71 22.46
CA ASN A 211 0.13 -12.58 22.53
C ASN A 211 1.41 -11.92 21.95
N TYR A 212 1.51 -10.59 22.04
CA TYR A 212 2.78 -9.90 21.80
C TYR A 212 3.73 -10.14 22.98
N LYS A 213 5.04 -10.04 22.74
CA LYS A 213 6.06 -10.17 23.78
C LYS A 213 6.87 -8.89 23.91
N GLU A 214 7.12 -8.47 25.15
CA GLU A 214 8.02 -7.37 25.53
C GLU A 214 7.71 -6.04 24.82
N VAL A 215 6.44 -5.61 24.91
CA VAL A 215 5.94 -4.39 24.30
C VAL A 215 6.20 -3.20 25.22
N SER A 216 7.24 -2.42 24.94
CA SER A 216 7.52 -1.25 25.79
C SER A 216 6.53 -0.09 25.56
N HIS A 217 6.13 0.58 26.64
CA HIS A 217 5.23 1.75 26.59
C HIS A 217 5.79 2.89 25.73
N GLN A 218 7.12 3.03 25.71
CA GLN A 218 7.82 4.02 24.88
C GLN A 218 7.65 3.72 23.38
N LYS A 219 7.67 2.44 22.99
CA LYS A 219 7.42 2.00 21.62
C LYS A 219 5.98 2.32 21.24
N ILE A 220 5.00 2.00 22.08
CA ILE A 220 3.60 2.37 21.87
C ILE A 220 3.45 3.88 21.65
N GLY A 221 4.04 4.71 22.52
CA GLY A 221 3.99 6.17 22.39
C GLY A 221 4.53 6.71 21.06
N LYS A 222 5.60 6.11 20.51
CA LYS A 222 6.14 6.47 19.18
C LYS A 222 5.15 6.12 18.07
N HIS A 223 4.51 4.95 18.14
CA HIS A 223 3.54 4.49 17.16
C HIS A 223 2.22 5.28 17.21
N LEU A 224 1.72 5.61 18.41
CA LEU A 224 0.56 6.51 18.59
C LEU A 224 0.76 7.86 17.88
N LYS A 225 1.96 8.46 18.02
CA LYS A 225 2.30 9.70 17.32
C LYS A 225 2.25 9.55 15.79
N ARG A 226 2.70 8.41 15.24
CA ARG A 226 2.64 8.09 13.80
C ARG A 226 1.20 7.88 13.31
N LEU A 227 0.35 7.33 14.16
CA LEU A 227 -1.09 7.18 13.92
C LEU A 227 -1.85 8.51 14.04
N GLY A 228 -1.18 9.57 14.50
CA GLY A 228 -1.76 10.90 14.70
C GLY A 228 -2.47 11.06 16.04
N LEU A 229 -2.38 10.07 16.94
CA LEU A 229 -2.98 10.09 18.27
C LEU A 229 -1.96 10.67 19.27
N LYS A 230 -2.10 11.97 19.57
CA LYS A 230 -1.20 12.66 20.52
C LYS A 230 -1.69 12.48 21.95
N THR A 231 -0.92 11.80 22.80
CA THR A 231 -1.25 11.68 24.23
C THR A 231 -1.13 13.02 24.95
N LYS A 232 -2.04 13.28 25.91
CA LYS A 232 -2.05 14.47 26.77
C LYS A 232 -1.81 14.07 28.22
N ALA A 233 -1.14 14.93 28.97
CA ALA A 233 -0.97 14.76 30.41
C ALA A 233 -2.33 14.89 31.10
N LYS A 234 -2.63 13.95 31.99
CA LYS A 234 -3.87 13.91 32.76
C LYS A 234 -3.58 13.36 34.16
N LYS A 235 -4.28 13.89 35.18
CA LYS A 235 -4.25 13.30 36.51
C LYS A 235 -5.15 12.07 36.54
N ILE A 236 -4.57 10.91 36.80
CA ILE A 236 -5.23 9.60 36.93
C ILE A 236 -4.75 9.01 38.26
N GLY A 237 -5.67 8.67 39.17
CA GLY A 237 -5.31 8.10 40.48
C GLY A 237 -4.31 8.93 41.31
N GLY A 238 -4.32 10.27 41.16
CA GLY A 238 -3.39 11.16 41.87
C GLY A 238 -2.00 11.30 41.23
N LYS A 239 -1.68 10.51 40.20
CA LYS A 239 -0.44 10.63 39.41
C LYS A 239 -0.71 11.31 38.07
N THR A 240 0.29 12.01 37.54
CA THR A 240 0.20 12.63 36.21
C THR A 240 0.68 11.61 35.18
N GLU A 241 -0.23 11.15 34.32
CA GLU A 241 0.06 10.17 33.27
C GLU A 241 -0.32 10.72 31.89
N ARG A 242 0.22 10.10 30.83
CA ARG A 242 -0.09 10.50 29.45
C ARG A 242 -1.13 9.55 28.87
N ALA A 243 -2.35 10.04 28.65
CA ALA A 243 -3.46 9.26 28.10
C ALA A 243 -3.83 9.71 26.69
N ILE A 244 -4.45 8.81 25.93
CA ILE A 244 -5.07 9.15 24.64
C ILE A 244 -6.25 10.11 24.91
N PRO A 245 -6.30 11.28 24.25
CA PRO A 245 -7.45 12.18 24.37
C PRO A 245 -8.69 11.52 23.77
N ASN A 246 -9.85 11.74 24.36
CA ASN A 246 -11.14 11.27 23.83
C ASN A 246 -11.60 12.10 22.61
N ASP A 247 -10.72 12.26 21.62
CA ASP A 247 -11.05 12.88 20.33
C ASP A 247 -11.67 11.81 19.43
N LYS A 248 -13.01 11.71 19.51
CA LYS A 248 -13.80 10.72 18.76
C LYS A 248 -13.47 10.73 17.26
N LYS A 249 -13.32 11.91 16.65
CA LYS A 249 -13.06 12.03 15.20
C LYS A 249 -11.71 11.44 14.80
N GLN A 250 -10.66 11.70 15.58
CA GLN A 250 -9.34 11.15 15.29
C GLN A 250 -9.30 9.63 15.49
N ILE A 251 -9.92 9.14 16.57
CA ILE A 251 -9.99 7.72 16.90
C ILE A 251 -10.78 6.94 15.83
N GLN A 252 -11.98 7.42 15.46
CA GLN A 252 -12.80 6.82 14.40
C GLN A 252 -12.08 6.76 13.06
N ARG A 253 -11.31 7.80 12.70
CA ARG A 253 -10.52 7.81 11.46
C ARG A 253 -9.48 6.70 11.45
N VAL A 254 -8.87 6.42 12.61
CA VAL A 254 -7.88 5.34 12.74
C VAL A 254 -8.58 3.98 12.73
N PHE A 255 -9.70 3.82 13.43
CA PHE A 255 -10.50 2.59 13.41
C PHE A 255 -10.94 2.20 12.00
N LYS A 256 -11.50 3.14 11.23
CA LYS A 256 -11.90 2.92 9.83
C LYS A 256 -10.77 2.39 8.93
N ARG A 257 -9.52 2.66 9.29
CA ARG A 257 -8.34 2.30 8.50
C ARG A 257 -7.75 0.93 8.87
N TYR A 258 -7.86 0.52 10.13
CA TYR A 258 -7.16 -0.64 10.68
C TYR A 258 -8.08 -1.74 11.21
N ILE A 259 -9.33 -1.44 11.57
CA ILE A 259 -10.30 -2.42 12.06
C ILE A 259 -11.12 -2.91 10.86
N PRO A 260 -11.04 -4.20 10.50
CA PRO A 260 -11.90 -4.79 9.48
C PRO A 260 -13.38 -4.58 9.83
N ASP A 261 -14.19 -4.27 8.82
CA ASP A 261 -15.66 -4.13 8.95
C ASP A 261 -16.14 -3.08 9.97
N TYR A 262 -15.26 -2.16 10.41
CA TYR A 262 -15.67 -1.05 11.25
C TYR A 262 -16.63 -0.11 10.50
N GLU A 263 -17.88 -0.07 10.96
CA GLU A 263 -18.90 0.88 10.54
C GLU A 263 -19.09 1.95 11.63
N ILE A 264 -19.24 3.21 11.21
CA ILE A 264 -19.53 4.30 12.14
C ILE A 264 -20.99 4.13 12.56
N GLY A 265 -21.25 3.89 13.84
CA GLY A 265 -22.61 3.83 14.38
C GLY A 265 -23.32 5.18 14.22
N GLN A 266 -24.63 5.17 13.93
CA GLN A 266 -25.41 6.40 13.75
C GLN A 266 -25.46 7.30 15.00
N GLU A 267 -25.24 6.74 16.19
CA GLU A 267 -25.14 7.48 17.46
C GLU A 267 -23.82 8.27 17.61
N GLU A 268 -22.82 8.02 16.75
CA GLU A 268 -21.47 8.58 16.89
C GLU A 268 -21.13 9.69 15.87
N LEU A 269 -22.15 10.16 15.12
CA LEU A 269 -22.05 11.24 14.13
C LEU A 269 -22.40 12.64 14.70
N GLN A 270 -22.78 12.74 15.98
CA GLN A 270 -23.00 14.00 16.71
C GLN A 270 -21.75 14.43 17.48
#